data_AF-A0A960BER1-F1
#
_entry.id   AF-A0A960BER1-F1
#
_cell.length_a   1.000
_cell.length_b   1.000
_cell.length_c   1.000
_cell.angle_alpha   90.00
_cell.angle_beta   90.00
_cell.angle_gamma   90.00
#
_symmetry.space_group_name_H-M   'P 1'
#
loop_
_entity.id
_entity.type
_entity.pdbx_description
1 polymer ?
#
loop_
_entity_poly.entity_id
_entity_poly.type
_entity_poly.pdbx_seq_one_letter_code
_entity_poly.pdbx_strand_id
1 'polypeptide(L)'
;MNELEERLRADLFGATELIDAEPDLDAVVREGDRVLRGRFVRRVAGGVAAALAVGLVAWVAAVPREVPGVPAPVATPSASPVTSESASIDLQDGFGMNAKGSPYRSLEVSASRTEAGFRASFTITAEDGTRTRFSGDVEAGKAVFQQYPRLMVGVVADRLAWRDSVYPEMVGGVSGTEKLLPGLGITVVVDVAEKPGNTIKGLLWQGEDGRVHDDAGEAVPSASIGVAGEVGVVYLSERLGFFGYREPGGGEVVSTQDIAPDSGPVKIEIWAGTTAPEQKGRATVVGLLPEGASDPAVTLAGYGQEWSSGTLSGTGR
;
A
#
# COMPACT_ATOMS: atom_id res chain seq x y z
N MET A 1 10.40 -18.87 47.13
CA MET A 1 10.60 -18.02 45.94
C MET A 1 11.79 -18.58 45.20
N ASN A 2 11.57 -18.94 43.94
CA ASN A 2 12.39 -19.90 43.21
C ASN A 2 13.49 -19.15 42.46
N GLU A 3 14.72 -19.65 42.49
CA GLU A 3 15.91 -19.06 41.83
C GLU A 3 15.70 -18.85 40.31
N LEU A 4 14.77 -19.63 39.73
CA LEU A 4 14.29 -19.52 38.36
C LEU A 4 13.48 -18.23 38.09
N GLU A 5 12.69 -17.80 39.07
CA GLU A 5 11.82 -16.63 38.99
C GLU A 5 12.63 -15.33 39.15
N GLU A 6 13.67 -15.37 39.98
CA GLU A 6 14.66 -14.29 40.12
C GLU A 6 15.51 -14.15 38.84
N ARG A 7 15.92 -15.27 38.21
CA ARG A 7 16.61 -15.27 36.91
C ARG A 7 15.72 -14.78 35.77
N LEU A 8 14.46 -15.20 35.71
CA LEU A 8 13.51 -14.71 34.72
C LEU A 8 13.24 -13.22 34.88
N ARG A 9 13.15 -12.70 36.12
CA ARG A 9 13.01 -11.27 36.37
C ARG A 9 14.28 -10.48 36.00
N ALA A 10 15.47 -11.01 36.28
CA ALA A 10 16.73 -10.39 35.91
C ALA A 10 16.98 -10.40 34.39
N ASP A 11 16.65 -11.48 33.69
CA ASP A 11 16.78 -11.58 32.23
C ASP A 11 15.75 -10.71 31.51
N LEU A 12 14.52 -10.56 32.05
CA LEU A 12 13.53 -9.62 31.51
C LEU A 12 13.92 -8.16 31.75
N PHE A 13 14.50 -7.81 32.90
CA PHE A 13 15.01 -6.45 33.15
C PHE A 13 16.25 -6.13 32.30
N GLY A 14 17.15 -7.09 32.11
CA GLY A 14 18.33 -6.93 31.25
C GLY A 14 18.00 -6.85 29.76
N ALA A 15 16.91 -7.48 29.31
CA ALA A 15 16.43 -7.38 27.94
C ALA A 15 15.68 -6.07 27.63
N THR A 16 15.26 -5.33 28.66
CA THR A 16 14.63 -4.00 28.49
C THR A 16 15.61 -2.83 28.62
N GLU A 17 16.83 -3.04 29.16
CA GLU A 17 17.85 -1.99 29.30
C GLU A 17 18.76 -1.80 28.07
N LEU A 18 18.64 -2.66 27.06
CA LEU A 18 19.38 -2.54 25.80
C LEU A 18 18.40 -2.26 24.66
N ILE A 19 18.08 -0.98 24.49
CA ILE A 19 18.08 -0.19 23.25
C ILE A 19 17.33 1.12 23.56
N ASP A 20 18.01 2.04 24.26
CA ASP A 20 17.71 3.47 24.11
C ASP A 20 18.35 3.92 22.79
N ALA A 21 17.67 3.62 21.69
CA ALA A 21 17.88 4.32 20.43
C ALA A 21 16.69 5.24 20.20
N GLU A 22 16.43 6.16 21.14
CA GLU A 22 15.66 7.35 20.85
C GLU A 22 16.56 8.29 20.03
N PRO A 23 16.31 8.47 18.71
CA PRO A 23 16.91 9.59 18.00
C PRO A 23 16.42 10.88 18.64
N ASP A 24 17.33 11.84 18.86
CA ASP A 24 17.07 13.13 19.49
C ASP A 24 15.95 13.91 18.73
N LEU A 25 14.72 13.73 19.18
CA LEU A 25 13.51 14.36 18.62
C LEU A 25 13.57 15.89 18.76
N ASP A 26 14.25 16.39 19.80
CA ASP A 26 14.43 17.81 20.05
C ASP A 26 15.45 18.45 19.08
N ALA A 27 16.37 17.68 18.49
CA ALA A 27 17.25 18.16 17.43
C ALA A 27 16.51 18.37 16.11
N VAL A 28 15.57 17.48 15.77
CA VAL A 28 14.77 17.56 14.53
C VAL A 28 13.76 18.71 14.59
N VAL A 29 13.10 18.90 15.73
CA VAL A 29 12.12 19.98 15.93
C VAL A 29 12.79 21.36 15.97
N ARG A 30 13.95 21.50 16.63
CA ARG A 30 14.67 22.77 16.78
C ARG A 30 15.24 23.29 15.46
N GLU A 31 15.63 22.41 14.55
CA GLU A 31 16.09 22.80 13.22
C GLU A 31 14.91 23.11 12.28
N GLY A 32 13.77 22.43 12.44
CA GLY A 32 12.50 22.77 11.77
C GLY A 32 12.00 24.18 12.11
N ASP A 33 12.09 24.58 13.38
CA ASP A 33 11.75 25.94 13.83
C ASP A 33 12.68 27.01 13.25
N ARG A 34 13.94 26.64 12.96
CA ARG A 34 14.94 27.54 12.36
C ARG A 34 14.63 27.82 10.88
N VAL A 35 14.13 26.81 10.16
CA VAL A 35 13.71 26.92 8.76
C VAL A 35 12.43 27.77 8.61
N LEU A 36 11.50 27.66 9.56
CA LEU A 36 10.29 28.51 9.57
C LEU A 36 10.60 29.99 9.81
N ARG A 37 11.58 30.32 10.67
CA ARG A 37 12.03 31.72 10.86
C ARG A 37 12.79 32.28 9.65
N GLY A 38 13.45 31.43 8.87
CA GLY A 38 14.12 31.82 7.62
C GLY A 38 13.16 32.29 6.51
N ARG A 39 11.89 31.86 6.54
CA ARG A 39 10.87 32.22 5.54
C ARG A 39 10.36 33.66 5.64
N PHE A 40 10.50 34.33 6.78
CA PHE A 40 10.03 35.72 6.93
C PHE A 40 10.99 36.76 6.32
N VAL A 41 12.28 36.43 6.20
CA VAL A 41 13.32 37.37 5.72
C VAL A 41 13.59 37.25 4.21
N ARG A 42 13.23 36.14 3.57
CA ARG A 42 13.63 35.83 2.18
C ARG A 42 12.64 36.23 1.08
N ARG A 43 11.46 36.80 1.42
CA ARG A 43 10.44 37.21 0.43
C ARG A 43 10.68 38.56 -0.28
N VAL A 44 11.84 39.21 -0.10
CA VAL A 44 12.13 40.52 -0.73
C VAL A 44 13.35 40.53 -1.67
N ALA A 45 14.09 39.43 -1.86
CA ALA A 45 15.32 39.47 -2.65
C ALA A 45 15.40 38.37 -3.74
N GLY A 46 15.25 38.81 -5.00
CA GLY A 46 16.07 38.28 -6.10
C GLY A 46 15.33 37.52 -7.19
N GLY A 47 15.08 38.19 -8.32
CA GLY A 47 14.79 37.57 -9.60
C GLY A 47 16.01 37.49 -10.54
N VAL A 48 15.79 36.80 -11.67
CA VAL A 48 16.48 36.85 -12.99
C VAL A 48 17.68 35.89 -13.25
N ALA A 49 17.60 35.27 -14.45
CA ALA A 49 18.62 34.62 -15.31
C ALA A 49 18.98 33.14 -15.05
N ALA A 50 19.21 32.25 -16.03
CA ALA A 50 19.52 32.42 -17.46
C ALA A 50 19.12 31.19 -18.32
N ALA A 51 19.01 31.45 -19.62
CA ALA A 51 18.72 30.52 -20.71
C ALA A 51 19.98 30.02 -21.45
N LEU A 52 19.76 29.02 -22.33
CA LEU A 52 20.52 28.60 -23.52
C LEU A 52 21.66 27.57 -23.36
N ALA A 53 21.50 26.40 -23.98
CA ALA A 53 22.43 25.86 -24.99
C ALA A 53 21.77 24.77 -25.87
N VAL A 54 22.05 24.85 -27.17
CA VAL A 54 21.52 24.10 -28.32
C VAL A 54 22.48 22.97 -28.71
N GLY A 55 21.97 21.88 -29.32
CA GLY A 55 22.81 20.90 -30.02
C GLY A 55 22.04 19.93 -30.91
N LEU A 56 21.86 20.30 -32.18
CA LEU A 56 21.33 19.50 -33.31
C LEU A 56 22.42 18.59 -33.91
N VAL A 57 22.13 17.31 -34.22
CA VAL A 57 22.70 16.57 -35.38
C VAL A 57 21.65 15.61 -35.96
N ALA A 58 21.59 15.58 -37.30
CA ALA A 58 20.54 14.99 -38.13
C ALA A 58 20.90 13.61 -38.75
N TRP A 59 19.85 12.80 -38.93
CA TRP A 59 19.48 11.94 -40.09
C TRP A 59 20.41 10.83 -40.61
N VAL A 60 19.87 9.59 -40.66
CA VAL A 60 19.87 8.74 -41.87
C VAL A 60 18.55 7.95 -41.94
N ALA A 61 17.92 7.99 -43.12
CA ALA A 61 16.72 7.24 -43.51
C ALA A 61 17.02 5.75 -43.79
N ALA A 62 16.14 4.86 -43.36
CA ALA A 62 16.09 3.47 -43.81
C ALA A 62 14.74 3.19 -44.47
N VAL A 63 14.77 2.96 -45.78
CA VAL A 63 13.65 2.50 -46.62
C VAL A 63 13.37 1.02 -46.33
N PRO A 64 12.11 0.56 -46.22
CA PRO A 64 11.82 -0.84 -46.04
C PRO A 64 12.04 -1.62 -47.34
N ARG A 65 12.78 -2.73 -47.27
CA ARG A 65 12.82 -3.77 -48.30
C ARG A 65 11.63 -4.72 -48.10
N GLU A 66 10.85 -4.93 -49.15
CA GLU A 66 9.84 -5.98 -49.22
C GLU A 66 10.53 -7.36 -49.20
N VAL A 67 10.15 -8.21 -48.25
CA VAL A 67 10.57 -9.61 -48.17
C VAL A 67 9.41 -10.49 -48.67
N PRO A 68 9.64 -11.49 -49.55
CA PRO A 68 8.57 -12.35 -50.06
C PRO A 68 7.98 -13.28 -48.98
N GLY A 69 6.65 -13.23 -48.85
CA GLY A 69 5.76 -14.37 -48.62
C GLY A 69 6.04 -15.32 -47.45
N VAL A 70 5.71 -14.91 -46.22
CA VAL A 70 5.37 -15.84 -45.13
C VAL A 70 3.86 -16.12 -45.20
N PRO A 71 3.38 -17.37 -45.16
CA PRO A 71 1.95 -17.68 -45.09
C PRO A 71 1.33 -16.96 -43.90
N ALA A 72 0.19 -16.28 -44.12
CA ALA A 72 -0.54 -15.63 -43.04
C ALA A 72 -0.82 -16.65 -41.92
N PRO A 73 -0.50 -16.33 -40.65
CA PRO A 73 -0.87 -17.19 -39.55
C PRO A 73 -2.38 -17.40 -39.58
N VAL A 74 -2.79 -18.67 -39.56
CA VAL A 74 -4.20 -19.06 -39.41
C VAL A 74 -4.73 -18.35 -38.18
N ALA A 75 -5.77 -17.54 -38.35
CA ALA A 75 -6.42 -16.84 -37.24
C ALA A 75 -6.93 -17.89 -36.26
N THR A 76 -6.22 -18.07 -35.15
CA THR A 76 -6.72 -18.80 -33.99
C THR A 76 -8.03 -18.13 -33.60
N PRO A 77 -9.15 -18.87 -33.45
CA PRO A 77 -10.41 -18.26 -33.03
C PRO A 77 -10.18 -17.52 -31.71
N SER A 78 -10.32 -16.20 -31.75
CA SER A 78 -10.27 -15.36 -30.55
C SER A 78 -11.41 -15.81 -29.65
N ALA A 79 -11.10 -16.28 -28.45
CA ALA A 79 -12.13 -16.56 -27.45
C ALA A 79 -13.03 -15.32 -27.35
N SER A 80 -14.35 -15.52 -27.48
CA SER A 80 -15.31 -14.44 -27.32
C SER A 80 -15.09 -13.77 -25.97
N PRO A 81 -15.14 -12.43 -25.88
CA PRO A 81 -14.93 -11.74 -24.62
C PRO A 81 -15.94 -12.25 -23.59
N VAL A 82 -15.44 -12.65 -22.42
CA VAL A 82 -16.29 -13.07 -21.30
C VAL A 82 -17.11 -11.86 -20.86
N THR A 83 -18.43 -11.97 -20.96
CA THR A 83 -19.37 -10.89 -20.61
C THR A 83 -19.83 -10.96 -19.16
N SER A 84 -19.73 -12.14 -18.54
CA SER A 84 -20.13 -12.37 -17.15
C SER A 84 -19.32 -13.51 -16.51
N GLU A 85 -19.04 -13.38 -15.22
CA GLU A 85 -18.28 -14.36 -14.44
C GLU A 85 -18.78 -14.39 -12.99
N SER A 86 -18.54 -15.49 -12.28
CA SER A 86 -18.94 -15.64 -10.87
C SER A 86 -17.91 -16.43 -10.07
N ALA A 87 -17.83 -16.14 -8.78
CA ALA A 87 -17.04 -16.90 -7.82
C ALA A 87 -17.79 -17.08 -6.49
N SER A 88 -17.30 -18.01 -5.68
CA SER A 88 -17.73 -18.19 -4.30
C SER A 88 -16.52 -18.19 -3.38
N ILE A 89 -16.69 -17.63 -2.20
CA ILE A 89 -15.69 -17.54 -1.14
C ILE A 89 -16.35 -18.09 0.13
N ASP A 90 -15.71 -19.09 0.74
CA ASP A 90 -16.07 -19.56 2.08
C ASP A 90 -15.45 -18.59 3.09
N LEU A 91 -16.28 -18.02 3.98
CA LEU A 91 -15.83 -17.05 4.98
C LEU A 91 -15.43 -17.73 6.30
N GLN A 92 -15.68 -19.03 6.41
CA GLN A 92 -15.25 -19.86 7.55
C GLN A 92 -13.88 -20.48 7.32
N ASP A 93 -13.41 -20.51 6.07
CA ASP A 93 -12.08 -20.99 5.69
C ASP A 93 -11.18 -19.84 5.22
N GLY A 94 -9.87 -19.93 5.47
CA GLY A 94 -8.89 -18.96 4.97
C GLY A 94 -8.71 -17.66 5.75
N PHE A 95 -9.52 -17.36 6.77
CA PHE A 95 -9.37 -16.14 7.59
C PHE A 95 -8.82 -16.37 9.01
N GLY A 96 -8.47 -17.62 9.34
CA GLY A 96 -7.87 -17.99 10.62
C GLY A 96 -8.78 -17.67 11.82
N MET A 97 -8.20 -17.06 12.86
CA MET A 97 -8.96 -16.71 14.07
C MET A 97 -10.07 -15.67 13.83
N ASN A 98 -9.98 -14.89 12.76
CA ASN A 98 -10.94 -13.82 12.47
C ASN A 98 -12.28 -14.37 11.94
N ALA A 99 -12.28 -15.55 11.32
CA ALA A 99 -13.51 -16.26 10.96
C ALA A 99 -14.30 -16.71 12.19
N LYS A 100 -13.62 -16.97 13.32
CA LYS A 100 -14.25 -17.52 14.51
C LYS A 100 -15.32 -16.56 15.06
N GLY A 101 -16.55 -17.05 15.14
CA GLY A 101 -17.70 -16.28 15.60
C GLY A 101 -18.16 -15.17 14.63
N SER A 102 -17.63 -15.14 13.40
CA SER A 102 -18.20 -14.32 12.33
C SER A 102 -19.64 -14.79 12.06
N PRO A 103 -20.63 -13.89 11.91
CA PRO A 103 -21.99 -14.28 11.60
C PRO A 103 -22.18 -14.68 10.12
N TYR A 104 -21.12 -14.61 9.30
CA TYR A 104 -21.18 -14.85 7.86
C TYR A 104 -20.50 -16.16 7.49
N ARG A 105 -21.20 -16.95 6.66
CA ARG A 105 -20.75 -18.25 6.21
C ARG A 105 -20.07 -18.18 4.85
N SER A 106 -20.69 -17.53 3.88
CA SER A 106 -20.17 -17.49 2.51
C SER A 106 -20.53 -16.20 1.77
N LEU A 107 -19.74 -15.93 0.74
CA LEU A 107 -19.97 -14.88 -0.24
C LEU A 107 -20.06 -15.50 -1.63
N GLU A 108 -21.13 -15.22 -2.35
CA GLU A 108 -21.21 -15.46 -3.78
C GLU A 108 -21.12 -14.11 -4.49
N VAL A 109 -20.33 -14.05 -5.55
CA VAL A 109 -20.15 -12.86 -6.36
C VAL A 109 -20.37 -13.21 -7.82
N SER A 110 -21.11 -12.35 -8.51
CA SER A 110 -21.31 -12.41 -9.94
C SER A 110 -21.08 -11.02 -10.50
N ALA A 111 -20.40 -10.93 -11.63
CA ALA A 111 -20.14 -9.67 -12.29
C ALA A 111 -20.36 -9.77 -13.79
N SER A 112 -20.71 -8.65 -14.42
CA SER A 112 -20.82 -8.54 -15.87
C SER A 112 -20.25 -7.22 -16.37
N ARG A 113 -19.74 -7.21 -17.60
CA ARG A 113 -19.29 -5.98 -18.25
C ARG A 113 -20.48 -5.04 -18.51
N THR A 114 -20.23 -3.75 -18.38
CA THR A 114 -21.13 -2.66 -18.79
C THR A 114 -20.37 -1.75 -19.75
N GLU A 115 -21.01 -0.70 -20.27
CA GLU A 115 -20.35 0.26 -21.17
C GLU A 115 -19.23 1.05 -20.47
N ALA A 116 -19.39 1.35 -19.18
CA ALA A 116 -18.47 2.17 -18.39
C ALA A 116 -17.52 1.36 -17.47
N GLY A 117 -17.73 0.05 -17.35
CA GLY A 117 -16.95 -0.80 -16.45
C GLY A 117 -17.65 -2.14 -16.21
N PHE A 118 -18.08 -2.36 -14.97
CA PHE A 118 -18.68 -3.62 -14.54
C PHE A 118 -19.87 -3.39 -13.62
N ARG A 119 -20.78 -4.36 -13.59
CA ARG A 119 -21.81 -4.49 -12.56
C ARG A 119 -21.49 -5.70 -11.73
N ALA A 120 -21.29 -5.52 -10.43
CA ALA A 120 -21.07 -6.61 -9.48
C ALA A 120 -22.32 -6.82 -8.61
N SER A 121 -22.69 -8.07 -8.38
CA SER A 121 -23.76 -8.49 -7.49
C SER A 121 -23.20 -9.53 -6.52
N PHE A 122 -23.46 -9.31 -5.24
CA PHE A 122 -22.97 -10.11 -4.15
C PHE A 122 -24.14 -10.68 -3.36
N THR A 123 -24.01 -11.92 -2.94
CA THR A 123 -24.94 -12.59 -2.03
C THR A 123 -24.13 -13.07 -0.83
N ILE A 124 -24.36 -12.47 0.32
CA ILE A 124 -23.78 -12.89 1.59
C ILE A 124 -24.76 -13.84 2.25
N THR A 125 -24.29 -15.03 2.62
CA THR A 125 -25.06 -16.00 3.40
C THR A 125 -24.55 -15.99 4.84
N ALA A 126 -25.43 -15.74 5.79
CA ALA A 126 -25.14 -15.82 7.22
C ALA A 126 -25.15 -17.27 7.72
N GLU A 127 -24.60 -17.51 8.92
CA GLU A 127 -24.60 -18.83 9.58
C GLU A 127 -26.02 -19.38 9.80
N ASP A 128 -27.00 -18.51 10.05
CA ASP A 128 -28.41 -18.87 10.20
C ASP A 128 -29.13 -19.15 8.86
N GLY A 129 -28.41 -19.04 7.73
CA GLY A 129 -28.94 -19.23 6.38
C GLY A 129 -29.56 -17.98 5.76
N THR A 130 -29.65 -16.86 6.49
CA THR A 130 -30.15 -15.59 5.96
C THR A 130 -29.28 -15.12 4.80
N ARG A 131 -29.91 -14.68 3.71
CA ARG A 131 -29.23 -14.17 2.52
C ARG A 131 -29.44 -12.68 2.34
N THR A 132 -28.35 -11.93 2.30
CA THR A 132 -28.36 -10.50 2.00
C THR A 132 -27.74 -10.29 0.62
N ARG A 133 -28.41 -9.54 -0.25
CA ARG A 133 -27.92 -9.23 -1.59
C ARG A 133 -27.67 -7.75 -1.73
N PHE A 134 -26.57 -7.39 -2.37
CA PHE A 134 -26.34 -6.03 -2.86
C PHE A 134 -25.70 -6.09 -4.25
N SER A 135 -25.86 -5.01 -5.01
CA SER A 135 -25.24 -4.86 -6.31
C SER A 135 -24.87 -3.41 -6.55
N GLY A 136 -23.79 -3.20 -7.28
CA GLY A 136 -23.31 -1.87 -7.64
C GLY A 136 -22.62 -1.89 -9.00
N ASP A 137 -22.61 -0.73 -9.65
CA ASP A 137 -21.77 -0.48 -10.81
C ASP A 137 -20.40 0.01 -10.33
N VAL A 138 -19.35 -0.43 -11.00
CA VAL A 138 -17.96 -0.03 -10.75
C VAL A 138 -17.33 0.35 -12.08
N GLU A 139 -16.83 1.58 -12.15
CA GLU A 139 -16.10 2.05 -13.33
C GLU A 139 -14.74 1.35 -13.43
N ALA A 140 -14.22 1.20 -14.65
CA ALA A 140 -12.89 0.61 -14.85
C ALA A 140 -11.82 1.36 -14.05
N GLY A 141 -10.94 0.62 -13.37
CA GLY A 141 -9.88 1.20 -12.53
C GLY A 141 -10.33 1.73 -11.18
N LYS A 142 -11.61 1.61 -10.79
CA LYS A 142 -12.11 2.05 -9.47
C LYS A 142 -12.44 0.88 -8.55
N ALA A 143 -12.65 1.17 -7.27
CA ALA A 143 -13.14 0.20 -6.30
C ALA A 143 -14.52 0.58 -5.77
N VAL A 144 -15.34 -0.43 -5.44
CA VAL A 144 -16.58 -0.26 -4.68
C VAL A 144 -16.66 -1.35 -3.62
N PHE A 145 -17.06 -0.97 -2.41
CA PHE A 145 -17.17 -1.90 -1.29
C PHE A 145 -18.35 -1.57 -0.39
N GLN A 146 -18.86 -2.60 0.28
CA GLN A 146 -19.92 -2.52 1.26
C GLN A 146 -19.40 -3.06 2.59
N GLN A 147 -19.76 -2.38 3.67
CA GLN A 147 -19.38 -2.77 5.03
C GLN A 147 -20.58 -3.32 5.78
N TYR A 148 -20.31 -4.35 6.57
CA TYR A 148 -21.21 -5.05 7.46
C TYR A 148 -20.49 -5.28 8.81
N PRO A 149 -21.22 -5.61 9.89
CA PRO A 149 -20.58 -5.94 11.17
C PRO A 149 -19.53 -7.06 11.04
N ARG A 150 -18.24 -6.72 11.12
CA ARG A 150 -17.07 -7.62 10.94
C ARG A 150 -16.72 -8.03 9.50
N LEU A 151 -17.44 -7.55 8.49
CA LEU A 151 -17.20 -7.97 7.10
C LEU A 151 -17.16 -6.76 6.17
N MET A 152 -16.10 -6.64 5.39
CA MET A 152 -16.06 -5.77 4.22
C MET A 152 -15.97 -6.65 2.99
N VAL A 153 -16.78 -6.33 1.98
CA VAL A 153 -16.77 -6.99 0.68
C VAL A 153 -16.79 -5.95 -0.43
N GLY A 154 -16.00 -6.17 -1.46
CA GLY A 154 -15.93 -5.23 -2.57
C GLY A 154 -15.37 -5.84 -3.84
N VAL A 155 -15.34 -5.00 -4.87
CA VAL A 155 -14.67 -5.28 -6.14
C VAL A 155 -13.78 -4.11 -6.47
N VAL A 156 -12.55 -4.42 -6.87
CA VAL A 156 -11.67 -3.51 -7.59
C VAL A 156 -11.75 -3.88 -9.06
N ALA A 157 -12.05 -2.91 -9.92
CA ALA A 157 -12.14 -3.08 -11.36
C ALA A 157 -10.76 -3.10 -12.02
N ASP A 158 -9.86 -3.90 -11.43
CA ASP A 158 -8.47 -4.09 -11.79
C ASP A 158 -7.93 -5.43 -11.26
N ARG A 159 -6.79 -5.86 -11.78
CA ARG A 159 -5.99 -6.96 -11.27
C ARG A 159 -4.96 -6.44 -10.28
N LEU A 160 -4.97 -7.02 -9.08
CA LEU A 160 -4.14 -6.54 -7.97
C LEU A 160 -2.84 -7.34 -7.92
N ALA A 161 -1.72 -6.64 -7.87
CA ALA A 161 -0.46 -7.23 -7.39
C ALA A 161 -0.50 -7.36 -5.86
N TRP A 162 -1.09 -6.36 -5.19
CA TRP A 162 -1.38 -6.33 -3.77
C TRP A 162 -2.42 -5.25 -3.45
N ARG A 163 -3.00 -5.30 -2.24
CA ARG A 163 -3.83 -4.23 -1.69
C ARG A 163 -3.55 -3.95 -0.22
N ASP A 164 -4.01 -2.79 0.23
CA ASP A 164 -4.14 -2.39 1.62
C ASP A 164 -5.53 -1.81 1.90
N SER A 165 -6.03 -2.14 3.07
CA SER A 165 -7.27 -1.60 3.61
C SER A 165 -6.94 -0.54 4.65
N VAL A 166 -7.45 0.68 4.45
CA VAL A 166 -7.18 1.82 5.35
C VAL A 166 -8.30 1.92 6.37
N TYR A 167 -7.98 1.84 7.66
CA TYR A 167 -8.96 1.88 8.77
C TYR A 167 -8.68 3.09 9.67
N PRO A 168 -9.60 4.06 9.80
CA PRO A 168 -9.36 5.24 10.63
C PRO A 168 -9.11 4.86 12.10
N GLU A 169 -9.71 3.77 12.56
CA GLU A 169 -9.41 3.16 13.86
C GLU A 169 -9.51 1.63 13.74
N MET A 170 -8.53 0.93 14.31
CA MET A 170 -8.50 -0.53 14.34
C MET A 170 -8.89 -1.04 15.74
N VAL A 171 -10.08 -1.62 15.85
CA VAL A 171 -10.71 -2.16 17.08
C VAL A 171 -10.42 -3.66 17.27
N GLY A 172 -9.64 -4.27 16.36
CA GLY A 172 -9.17 -5.65 16.41
C GLY A 172 -8.50 -6.09 15.12
N GLY A 173 -7.94 -7.30 15.11
CA GLY A 173 -7.27 -7.84 13.92
C GLY A 173 -8.22 -7.99 12.73
N VAL A 174 -7.65 -7.88 11.52
CA VAL A 174 -8.38 -8.12 10.27
C VAL A 174 -7.59 -9.10 9.42
N SER A 175 -8.31 -10.04 8.80
CA SER A 175 -7.78 -10.95 7.79
C SER A 175 -8.44 -10.63 6.46
N GLY A 176 -7.64 -10.45 5.42
CA GLY A 176 -8.12 -10.22 4.06
C GLY A 176 -7.90 -11.43 3.16
N THR A 177 -8.77 -11.60 2.17
CA THR A 177 -8.53 -12.46 1.01
C THR A 177 -8.96 -11.76 -0.28
N GLU A 178 -8.53 -12.32 -1.40
CA GLU A 178 -8.77 -11.79 -2.73
C GLU A 178 -9.17 -12.92 -3.68
N LYS A 179 -10.07 -12.62 -4.60
CA LYS A 179 -10.47 -13.56 -5.65
C LYS A 179 -10.55 -12.87 -7.00
N LEU A 180 -9.62 -13.24 -7.88
CA LEU A 180 -9.63 -12.77 -9.26
C LEU A 180 -10.76 -13.42 -10.06
N LEU A 181 -11.49 -12.61 -10.83
CA LEU A 181 -12.36 -13.03 -11.92
C LEU A 181 -11.61 -12.81 -13.25
N PRO A 182 -10.79 -13.79 -13.70
CA PRO A 182 -9.80 -13.58 -14.75
C PRO A 182 -10.37 -13.20 -16.11
N GLY A 183 -11.60 -13.64 -16.45
CA GLY A 183 -12.26 -13.31 -17.70
C GLY A 183 -12.74 -11.85 -17.77
N LEU A 184 -12.98 -11.26 -16.60
CA LEU A 184 -13.35 -9.85 -16.46
C LEU A 184 -12.15 -8.95 -16.15
N GLY A 185 -11.10 -9.49 -15.52
CA GLY A 185 -9.94 -8.71 -15.09
C GLY A 185 -10.24 -7.84 -13.87
N ILE A 186 -11.15 -8.30 -13.01
CA ILE A 186 -11.53 -7.61 -11.77
C ILE A 186 -11.24 -8.49 -10.57
N THR A 187 -10.95 -7.87 -9.44
CA THR A 187 -10.57 -8.57 -8.20
C THR A 187 -11.61 -8.32 -7.12
N VAL A 188 -12.15 -9.40 -6.57
CA VAL A 188 -13.06 -9.36 -5.43
C VAL A 188 -12.21 -9.31 -4.16
N VAL A 189 -12.49 -8.34 -3.29
CA VAL A 189 -11.77 -8.15 -2.03
C VAL A 189 -12.71 -8.43 -0.86
N VAL A 190 -12.21 -9.15 0.14
CA VAL A 190 -12.98 -9.48 1.34
C VAL A 190 -12.09 -9.33 2.55
N ASP A 191 -12.56 -8.61 3.56
CA ASP A 191 -11.91 -8.51 4.86
C ASP A 191 -12.86 -8.96 5.96
N VAL A 192 -12.36 -9.81 6.85
CA VAL A 192 -13.06 -10.27 8.05
C VAL A 192 -12.34 -9.77 9.28
N ALA A 193 -13.04 -8.97 10.08
CA ALA A 193 -12.53 -8.46 11.35
C ALA A 193 -12.82 -9.42 12.51
N GLU A 194 -11.91 -9.45 13.49
CA GLU A 194 -12.09 -10.18 14.74
C GLU A 194 -13.30 -9.64 15.54
N LYS A 195 -13.52 -8.33 15.51
CA LYS A 195 -14.57 -7.63 16.28
C LYS A 195 -15.34 -6.65 15.41
N PRO A 196 -16.63 -6.41 15.69
CA PRO A 196 -17.36 -5.35 15.02
C PRO A 196 -16.76 -3.99 15.42
N GLY A 197 -16.91 -2.99 14.55
CA GLY A 197 -16.43 -1.63 14.81
C GLY A 197 -15.28 -1.19 13.90
N ASN A 198 -14.53 -2.12 13.30
CA ASN A 198 -13.59 -1.79 12.23
C ASN A 198 -14.38 -1.21 11.05
N THR A 199 -14.08 0.04 10.70
CA THR A 199 -14.62 0.70 9.51
C THR A 199 -13.50 0.93 8.52
N ILE A 200 -13.72 0.66 7.24
CA ILE A 200 -12.72 0.97 6.21
C ILE A 200 -12.99 2.39 5.67
N LYS A 201 -11.93 3.20 5.57
CA LYS A 201 -11.93 4.54 4.96
C LYS A 201 -11.79 4.45 3.44
N GLY A 202 -11.00 3.49 2.97
CA GLY A 202 -10.73 3.27 1.56
C GLY A 202 -9.77 2.11 1.33
N LEU A 203 -9.45 1.88 0.06
CA LEU A 203 -8.51 0.86 -0.38
C LEU A 203 -7.35 1.53 -1.12
N LEU A 204 -6.17 0.96 -0.98
CA LEU A 204 -5.00 1.24 -1.81
C LEU A 204 -4.58 -0.05 -2.49
N TRP A 205 -4.17 -0.02 -3.74
CA TRP A 205 -3.65 -1.21 -4.42
C TRP A 205 -2.60 -0.87 -5.45
N GLN A 206 -1.77 -1.85 -5.80
CA GLN A 206 -0.95 -1.77 -7.01
C GLN A 206 -1.60 -2.55 -8.13
N GLY A 207 -1.88 -1.86 -9.24
CA GLY A 207 -2.42 -2.47 -10.45
C GLY A 207 -1.35 -3.15 -11.30
N GLU A 208 -1.74 -3.73 -12.43
CA GLU A 208 -0.79 -4.32 -13.40
C GLU A 208 0.18 -3.29 -14.00
N ASP A 209 -0.15 -2.00 -13.95
CA ASP A 209 0.71 -0.91 -14.41
C ASP A 209 1.86 -0.57 -13.45
N GLY A 210 1.91 -1.25 -12.29
CA GLY A 210 2.92 -1.05 -11.26
C GLY A 210 2.74 0.22 -10.45
N ARG A 211 1.70 1.03 -10.70
CA ARG A 211 1.38 2.21 -9.90
C ARG A 211 0.46 1.85 -8.74
N VAL A 212 0.56 2.64 -7.68
CA VAL A 212 -0.36 2.56 -6.56
C VAL A 212 -1.56 3.46 -6.84
N HIS A 213 -2.76 2.95 -6.63
CA HIS A 213 -4.03 3.63 -6.83
C HIS A 213 -4.84 3.62 -5.55
N ASP A 214 -5.75 4.58 -5.43
CA ASP A 214 -6.73 4.64 -4.34
C ASP A 214 -8.13 4.21 -4.81
N ASP A 215 -9.11 4.06 -3.91
CA ASP A 215 -10.48 3.59 -4.25
C ASP A 215 -11.22 4.44 -5.30
N ALA A 216 -10.80 5.68 -5.55
CA ALA A 216 -11.33 6.49 -6.64
C ALA A 216 -10.71 6.17 -8.00
N GLY A 217 -9.69 5.31 -8.05
CA GLY A 217 -8.90 4.95 -9.22
C GLY A 217 -7.81 5.96 -9.55
N GLU A 218 -7.49 6.86 -8.62
CA GLU A 218 -6.46 7.88 -8.83
C GLU A 218 -5.10 7.34 -8.41
N ALA A 219 -4.09 7.57 -9.25
CA ALA A 219 -2.72 7.19 -8.93
C ALA A 219 -2.23 8.04 -7.75
N VAL A 220 -1.72 7.39 -6.71
CA VAL A 220 -1.17 8.06 -5.53
C VAL A 220 0.34 8.28 -5.68
N PRO A 221 0.87 9.39 -5.14
CA PRO A 221 2.31 9.60 -5.04
C PRO A 221 3.02 8.38 -4.46
N SER A 222 4.02 7.90 -5.18
CA SER A 222 4.78 6.71 -4.82
C SER A 222 6.22 6.79 -5.32
N ALA A 223 7.10 6.07 -4.65
CA ALA A 223 8.51 5.94 -5.00
C ALA A 223 9.03 4.53 -4.66
N SER A 224 9.92 4.01 -5.49
CA SER A 224 10.68 2.82 -5.17
C SER A 224 11.94 3.20 -4.39
N ILE A 225 12.14 2.60 -3.22
CA ILE A 225 13.28 2.88 -2.34
C ILE A 225 14.05 1.59 -2.13
N GLY A 226 15.37 1.64 -2.40
CA GLY A 226 16.28 0.52 -2.20
C GLY A 226 16.90 0.55 -0.81
N VAL A 227 16.73 -0.49 0.01
CA VAL A 227 17.34 -0.63 1.34
C VAL A 227 17.94 -2.02 1.49
N ALA A 228 19.23 -2.13 1.82
CA ALA A 228 19.90 -3.42 2.04
C ALA A 228 19.80 -4.39 0.84
N GLY A 229 19.80 -3.86 -0.38
CA GLY A 229 19.68 -4.64 -1.63
C GLY A 229 18.25 -5.01 -2.04
N GLU A 230 17.24 -4.68 -1.22
CA GLU A 230 15.82 -4.89 -1.51
C GLU A 230 15.15 -3.59 -1.97
N VAL A 231 14.19 -3.67 -2.90
CA VAL A 231 13.46 -2.49 -3.40
C VAL A 231 12.00 -2.54 -2.94
N GLY A 232 11.66 -1.71 -1.97
CA GLY A 232 10.28 -1.52 -1.50
C GLY A 232 9.58 -0.36 -2.19
N VAL A 233 8.27 -0.27 -2.02
CA VAL A 233 7.43 0.82 -2.52
C VAL A 233 6.94 1.64 -1.34
N VAL A 234 7.24 2.93 -1.35
CA VAL A 234 6.65 3.92 -0.46
C VAL A 234 5.54 4.65 -1.20
N TYR A 235 4.42 4.90 -0.53
CA TYR A 235 3.27 5.58 -1.12
C TYR A 235 2.52 6.43 -0.09
N LEU A 236 1.94 7.53 -0.58
CA LEU A 236 1.21 8.50 0.22
C LEU A 236 -0.15 8.78 -0.41
N SER A 237 -1.22 8.48 0.31
CA SER A 237 -2.57 8.90 -0.04
C SER A 237 -3.02 10.02 0.91
N GLU A 238 -2.93 11.26 0.47
CA GLU A 238 -3.41 12.40 1.27
C GLU A 238 -4.94 12.34 1.48
N ARG A 239 -5.69 11.86 0.48
CA ARG A 239 -7.15 11.67 0.60
C ARG A 239 -7.49 10.70 1.72
N LEU A 240 -6.75 9.60 1.83
CA LEU A 240 -6.94 8.61 2.88
C LEU A 240 -6.13 8.93 4.14
N GLY A 241 -5.29 9.97 4.15
CA GLY A 241 -4.37 10.31 5.24
C GLY A 241 -3.40 9.16 5.56
N PHE A 242 -2.95 8.42 4.55
CA PHE A 242 -2.22 7.16 4.72
C PHE A 242 -0.83 7.24 4.10
N PHE A 243 0.19 6.88 4.86
CA PHE A 243 1.55 6.66 4.36
C PHE A 243 1.94 5.23 4.64
N GLY A 244 2.36 4.53 3.60
CA GLY A 244 2.71 3.13 3.66
C GLY A 244 4.07 2.87 3.05
N TYR A 245 4.73 1.84 3.57
CA TYR A 245 5.85 1.17 2.94
C TYR A 245 5.50 -0.31 2.79
N ARG A 246 5.78 -0.83 1.60
CA ARG A 246 5.61 -2.24 1.28
C ARG A 246 6.91 -2.84 0.79
N GLU A 247 7.33 -3.92 1.42
CA GLU A 247 8.50 -4.69 0.99
C GLU A 247 8.25 -5.40 -0.36
N PRO A 248 9.32 -5.65 -1.14
CA PRO A 248 9.21 -6.44 -2.37
C PRO A 248 8.62 -7.83 -2.08
N GLY A 249 7.81 -8.33 -3.01
CA GLY A 249 7.08 -9.60 -2.84
C GLY A 249 5.74 -9.47 -2.13
N GLY A 250 5.28 -8.24 -1.85
CA GLY A 250 3.92 -7.97 -1.38
C GLY A 250 3.66 -8.36 0.08
N GLY A 251 4.74 -8.54 0.86
CA GLY A 251 4.70 -8.93 2.27
C GLY A 251 4.17 -7.84 3.21
N GLU A 252 4.82 -7.71 4.38
CA GLU A 252 4.38 -6.80 5.44
C GLU A 252 4.27 -5.35 4.95
N VAL A 253 3.12 -4.74 5.27
CA VAL A 253 2.89 -3.31 5.09
C VAL A 253 3.03 -2.67 6.43
N VAL A 254 3.92 -1.69 6.52
CA VAL A 254 4.01 -0.83 7.69
C VAL A 254 3.55 0.54 7.27
N SER A 255 2.60 1.07 8.03
CA SER A 255 1.89 2.27 7.69
C SER A 255 1.64 3.12 8.90
N THR A 256 1.39 4.40 8.64
CA THR A 256 0.82 5.30 9.61
C THR A 256 -0.32 6.08 8.97
N GLN A 257 -1.26 6.52 9.81
CA GLN A 257 -2.53 7.08 9.40
C GLN A 257 -2.69 8.50 9.92
N ASP A 258 -3.75 9.17 9.46
CA ASP A 258 -4.11 10.55 9.78
C ASP A 258 -3.01 11.59 9.48
N ILE A 259 -2.27 11.37 8.40
CA ILE A 259 -1.32 12.35 7.89
C ILE A 259 -2.08 13.47 7.20
N ALA A 260 -1.87 14.69 7.69
CA ALA A 260 -2.35 15.89 7.05
C ALA A 260 -1.32 16.40 6.02
N PRO A 261 -1.76 17.17 5.00
CA PRO A 261 -0.84 17.78 4.04
C PRO A 261 0.22 18.67 4.70
N ASP A 262 -0.05 19.25 5.86
CA ASP A 262 0.88 20.10 6.60
C ASP A 262 1.58 19.40 7.77
N SER A 263 1.45 18.07 7.88
CA SER A 263 2.16 17.29 8.89
C SER A 263 3.68 17.53 8.81
N GLY A 264 4.31 17.60 9.99
CA GLY A 264 5.77 17.57 10.10
C GLY A 264 6.35 16.24 9.61
N PRO A 265 7.67 16.02 9.74
CA PRO A 265 8.28 14.77 9.36
C PRO A 265 7.55 13.58 9.98
N VAL A 266 7.13 12.63 9.14
CA VAL A 266 6.44 11.41 9.59
C VAL A 266 7.42 10.26 9.54
N LYS A 267 7.43 9.41 10.57
CA LYS A 267 8.33 8.27 10.69
C LYS A 267 7.52 6.98 10.87
N ILE A 268 7.92 5.94 10.16
CA ILE A 268 7.48 4.57 10.35
C ILE A 268 8.71 3.73 10.70
N GLU A 269 8.59 2.88 11.72
CA GLU A 269 9.64 1.95 12.13
C GLU A 269 9.17 0.51 11.99
N ILE A 270 10.06 -0.35 11.52
CA ILE A 270 9.82 -1.76 11.21
C ILE A 270 10.91 -2.56 11.92
N TRP A 271 10.51 -3.63 12.60
CA TRP A 271 11.45 -4.57 13.22
C TRP A 271 11.19 -5.97 12.67
N ALA A 272 12.12 -6.48 11.87
CA ALA A 272 12.07 -7.82 11.29
C ALA A 272 13.15 -8.71 11.94
N GLY A 273 12.75 -9.77 12.65
CA GLY A 273 13.67 -10.75 13.22
C GLY A 273 13.10 -11.48 14.43
N THR A 274 13.55 -12.71 14.68
CA THR A 274 13.22 -13.42 15.91
C THR A 274 13.98 -12.82 17.09
N THR A 275 13.32 -12.68 18.23
CA THR A 275 13.86 -12.25 19.54
C THR A 275 14.89 -13.22 20.15
N ALA A 276 15.47 -14.13 19.36
CA ALA A 276 16.52 -15.01 19.82
C ALA A 276 17.84 -14.22 19.95
N PRO A 277 18.60 -14.37 21.05
CA PRO A 277 19.77 -13.54 21.37
C PRO A 277 20.92 -13.62 20.35
N GLU A 278 20.85 -14.54 19.39
CA GLU A 278 21.90 -14.79 18.40
C GLU A 278 21.54 -14.33 16.97
N GLN A 279 20.30 -13.90 16.73
CA GLN A 279 19.87 -13.43 15.41
C GLN A 279 19.76 -11.91 15.40
N LYS A 280 20.58 -11.26 14.58
CA LYS A 280 20.53 -9.81 14.35
C LYS A 280 19.19 -9.48 13.69
N GLY A 281 18.30 -8.83 14.42
CA GLY A 281 17.10 -8.24 13.83
C GLY A 281 17.46 -7.13 12.83
N ARG A 282 16.63 -6.97 11.79
CA ARG A 282 16.66 -5.85 10.85
C ARG A 282 15.67 -4.81 11.32
N ALA A 283 16.14 -3.59 11.53
CA ALA A 283 15.26 -2.44 11.71
C ALA A 283 15.19 -1.64 10.40
N THR A 284 14.00 -1.40 9.87
CA THR A 284 13.80 -0.50 8.72
C THR A 284 13.06 0.73 9.20
N VAL A 285 13.58 1.91 8.88
CA VAL A 285 12.94 3.18 9.22
C VAL A 285 12.64 3.92 7.92
N VAL A 286 11.39 4.34 7.76
CA VAL A 286 10.95 5.12 6.60
C VAL A 286 10.47 6.48 7.09
N GLY A 287 11.07 7.54 6.56
CA GLY A 287 10.73 8.92 6.88
C GLY A 287 10.11 9.63 5.67
N LEU A 288 9.02 10.37 5.89
CA LEU A 288 8.44 11.30 4.93
C LEU A 288 8.83 12.73 5.33
N LEU A 289 9.45 13.46 4.41
CA LEU A 289 9.80 14.86 4.63
C LEU A 289 8.63 15.78 4.27
N PRO A 290 8.52 16.96 4.91
CA PRO A 290 7.60 18.00 4.48
C PRO A 290 7.92 18.46 3.05
N GLU A 291 6.93 19.02 2.36
CA GLU A 291 7.09 19.49 0.99
C GLU A 291 8.21 20.53 0.84
N GLY A 292 9.12 20.28 -0.11
CA GLY A 292 10.25 21.13 -0.42
C GLY A 292 11.44 21.01 0.55
N ALA A 293 11.36 20.11 1.54
CA ALA A 293 12.54 19.73 2.32
C ALA A 293 13.36 18.69 1.54
N SER A 294 14.69 18.83 1.62
CA SER A 294 15.66 17.89 1.04
C SER A 294 16.79 17.67 2.03
N ASP A 295 17.65 16.68 1.75
CA ASP A 295 18.92 16.45 2.45
C ASP A 295 18.77 16.28 3.97
N PRO A 296 18.03 15.26 4.43
CA PRO A 296 17.86 15.02 5.86
C PRO A 296 19.22 14.72 6.51
N ALA A 297 19.48 15.32 7.66
CA ALA A 297 20.59 14.91 8.51
C ALA A 297 20.24 13.57 9.17
N VAL A 298 20.76 12.47 8.65
CA VAL A 298 20.49 11.12 9.15
C VAL A 298 21.65 10.66 10.03
N THR A 299 21.36 10.43 11.31
CA THR A 299 22.27 9.74 12.23
C THR A 299 21.73 8.33 12.47
N LEU A 300 22.49 7.33 12.04
CA LEU A 300 22.15 5.94 12.24
C LEU A 300 23.09 5.37 13.32
N ALA A 301 22.56 4.58 14.26
CA ALA A 301 23.34 3.88 15.29
C ALA A 301 23.17 2.36 15.19
N GLY A 302 24.26 1.61 14.98
CA GLY A 302 24.22 0.14 14.80
C GLY A 302 25.22 -0.36 13.74
N TYR A 303 25.36 -1.68 13.61
CA TYR A 303 26.22 -2.30 12.60
C TYR A 303 25.46 -2.53 11.27
N GLY A 304 26.11 -2.29 10.13
CA GLY A 304 25.58 -2.65 8.80
C GLY A 304 24.44 -1.76 8.31
N GLN A 305 24.50 -0.47 8.63
CA GLN A 305 23.44 0.47 8.31
C GLN A 305 23.54 0.99 6.89
N GLU A 306 22.41 1.01 6.21
CA GLU A 306 22.25 1.56 4.88
C GLU A 306 21.05 2.51 4.89
N TRP A 307 21.12 3.56 4.10
CA TRP A 307 20.00 4.44 3.87
C TRP A 307 19.96 4.87 2.41
N SER A 308 18.76 5.22 1.97
CA SER A 308 18.52 5.81 0.68
C SER A 308 17.35 6.79 0.79
N SER A 309 17.15 7.57 -0.26
CA SER A 309 16.02 8.48 -0.38
C SER A 309 15.46 8.41 -1.80
N GLY A 310 14.20 8.78 -1.94
CA GLY A 310 13.52 8.88 -3.22
C GLY A 310 12.47 9.98 -3.15
N THR A 311 12.12 10.54 -4.30
CA THR A 311 11.08 11.58 -4.41
C THR A 311 9.76 10.92 -4.75
N LEU A 312 8.71 11.24 -4.00
CA LEU A 312 7.35 10.78 -4.28
C LEU A 312 6.84 11.46 -5.56
N SER A 313 6.40 10.65 -6.52
CA SER A 313 5.94 11.12 -7.82
C SER A 313 4.84 12.19 -7.71
N GLY A 314 4.95 13.23 -8.53
CA GLY A 314 3.98 14.33 -8.54
C GLY A 314 4.05 15.27 -7.32
N THR A 315 5.02 15.09 -6.43
CA THR A 315 5.20 15.93 -5.24
C THR A 315 6.64 16.48 -5.15
N GLY A 316 6.84 17.47 -4.27
CA GLY A 316 8.17 17.95 -3.88
C GLY A 316 8.69 17.30 -2.59
N ARG A 317 8.22 16.09 -2.25
CA ARG A 317 8.57 15.32 -1.03
C ARG A 317 9.44 14.12 -1.37
#